data_AF-A0A5B7AZJ0-F1
#
_entry.id   AF-A0A5B7AZJ0-F1
#
_cell.length_a   1.000
_cell.length_b   1.000
_cell.length_c   1.000
_cell.angle_alpha   90.00
_cell.angle_beta   90.00
_cell.angle_gamma   90.00
#
_symmetry.space_group_name_H-M   'P 1'
#
loop_
_entity.id
_entity.type
_entity.pdbx_description
1 polymer ?
#
loop_
_entity_poly.entity_id
_entity_poly.type
_entity_poly.pdbx_seq_one_letter_code
_entity_poly.pdbx_strand_id
1 'polypeptide(L)'
;HGLWLQCFDLVIFTMLDDLVEIAQGHSQKDYRNMEGTLILALKLLPKVFLQLLHELLQLTNFCKLWLGVLSRMEKYMKVKVRGKKSEKLQELVPELLKNTLLVMKTRGVLVQRSALGGDSLWELTWLHMNNIVPSLQSQVFPDQDSELSQPNQGEMGGSLVSNETGSAPNETVTAEASCT
;
A
#
# COMPACT_ATOMS: atom_id res chain seq x y z
N HIS A 1 -4.70 24.99 -8.90
CA HIS A 1 -4.40 23.60 -8.47
C HIS A 1 -2.95 23.41 -8.00
N GLY A 2 -1.91 23.94 -8.66
CA GLY A 2 -0.51 23.70 -8.25
C GLY A 2 -0.06 24.26 -6.89
N LEU A 3 -0.81 25.18 -6.28
CA LEU A 3 -0.46 25.79 -4.99
C LEU A 3 -0.35 24.73 -3.87
N TRP A 4 -1.29 23.78 -3.80
CA TRP A 4 -1.25 22.75 -2.77
C TRP A 4 -0.07 21.81 -2.92
N LEU A 5 0.31 21.45 -4.15
CA LEU A 5 1.52 20.66 -4.39
C LEU A 5 2.76 21.39 -3.86
N GLN A 6 2.88 22.70 -4.14
CA GLN A 6 3.97 23.53 -3.63
C GLN A 6 3.93 23.64 -2.10
N CYS A 7 2.75 23.78 -1.49
CA CYS A 7 2.60 23.77 -0.04
C CYS A 7 3.09 22.46 0.57
N PHE A 8 2.77 21.32 -0.06
CA PHE A 8 3.29 20.03 0.39
C PHE A 8 4.81 19.97 0.26
N ASP A 9 5.37 20.30 -0.89
CA ASP A 9 6.79 20.15 -1.16
C ASP A 9 7.67 21.13 -0.37
N LEU A 10 7.29 22.42 -0.33
CA LEU A 10 8.11 23.50 0.23
C LEU A 10 7.85 23.77 1.71
N VAL A 11 6.69 23.37 2.23
CA VAL A 11 6.29 23.68 3.61
C VAL A 11 6.14 22.42 4.42
N ILE A 12 5.20 21.53 4.05
CA ILE A 12 4.87 20.37 4.89
C ILE A 12 6.03 19.37 4.91
N PHE A 13 6.52 18.97 3.74
CA PHE A 13 7.62 18.02 3.61
C PHE A 13 8.92 18.60 4.14
N THR A 14 9.27 19.83 3.78
CA THR A 14 10.46 20.52 4.33
C THR A 14 10.41 20.58 5.85
N MET A 15 9.29 21.01 6.45
CA MET A 15 9.14 21.05 7.91
C MET A 15 9.34 19.67 8.55
N LEU A 16 8.75 18.61 7.97
CA LEU A 16 8.93 17.24 8.48
C LEU A 16 10.38 16.77 8.36
N ASP A 17 11.02 17.05 7.22
CA ASP A 17 12.38 16.63 6.94
C ASP A 17 13.39 17.34 7.86
N ASP A 18 13.24 18.65 8.06
CA ASP A 18 14.05 19.49 8.95
C ASP A 18 13.88 19.07 10.41
N LEU A 19 12.64 18.84 10.88
CA LEU A 19 12.39 18.40 12.26
C LEU A 19 13.09 17.07 12.56
N VAL A 20 13.10 16.15 11.60
CA VAL A 20 13.81 14.88 11.74
C VAL A 20 15.32 15.09 11.80
N GLU A 21 15.87 15.97 10.96
CA GLU A 21 17.30 16.30 10.96
C GLU A 21 17.73 16.92 12.29
N ILE A 22 16.97 17.91 12.79
CA ILE A 22 17.22 18.57 14.07
C ILE A 22 17.15 17.55 15.21
N ALA A 23 16.17 16.64 15.18
CA ALA A 23 16.02 15.61 16.21
C ALA A 23 17.19 14.62 16.27
N GLN A 24 17.90 14.42 15.16
CA GLN A 24 19.02 13.48 15.05
C GLN A 24 20.38 14.16 15.23
N GLY A 25 20.53 15.43 14.84
CA GLY A 25 21.80 16.15 14.81
C GLY A 25 22.25 16.80 16.13
N HIS A 26 21.33 17.08 17.07
CA HIS A 26 21.65 17.87 18.27
C HIS A 26 21.85 17.06 19.56
N SER A 27 22.65 17.63 20.47
CA SER A 27 22.94 17.12 21.82
C SER A 27 21.67 16.83 22.62
N GLN A 28 21.67 15.70 23.34
CA GLN A 28 20.58 15.20 24.19
C GLN A 28 19.99 16.21 25.19
N LYS A 29 20.80 17.22 25.55
CA LYS A 29 20.55 18.17 26.64
C LYS A 29 19.58 19.29 26.24
N ASP A 30 19.52 19.66 24.96
CA ASP A 30 18.81 20.85 24.51
C ASP A 30 17.35 20.58 24.07
N TYR A 31 16.97 19.31 23.88
CA TYR A 31 15.71 18.97 23.22
C TYR A 31 14.91 17.87 23.93
N ARG A 32 14.55 18.11 25.18
CA ARG A 32 13.72 17.21 26.02
C ARG A 32 12.31 16.93 25.43
N ASN A 33 11.82 17.79 24.53
CA ASN A 33 10.46 17.75 23.97
C ASN A 33 10.38 17.50 22.46
N MET A 34 11.48 17.09 21.81
CA MET A 34 11.50 16.90 20.35
C MET A 34 10.56 15.79 19.89
N GLU A 35 10.46 14.69 20.65
CA GLU A 35 9.55 13.58 20.33
C GLU A 35 8.09 14.06 20.22
N GLY A 36 7.63 14.93 21.13
CA GLY A 36 6.28 15.48 21.07
C GLY A 36 6.05 16.34 19.82
N THR A 37 7.05 17.14 19.44
CA THR A 37 6.99 17.97 18.24
C THR A 37 6.93 17.11 16.96
N LEU A 38 7.77 16.08 16.88
CA LEU A 38 7.74 15.11 15.79
C LEU A 38 6.38 14.41 15.67
N ILE A 39 5.79 13.99 16.79
CA ILE A 39 4.46 13.37 16.83
C ILE A 39 3.40 14.33 16.27
N LEU A 40 3.40 15.59 16.70
CA LEU A 40 2.43 16.59 16.24
C LEU A 40 2.59 16.89 14.75
N ALA A 41 3.83 17.08 14.29
CA ALA A 41 4.14 17.30 12.89
C ALA A 41 3.72 16.10 12.02
N LEU A 42 4.01 14.88 12.46
CA LEU A 42 3.61 13.66 11.77
C LEU A 42 2.08 13.54 11.68
N LYS A 43 1.35 13.89 12.75
CA LYS A 43 -0.14 13.89 12.74
C LYS A 43 -0.73 14.93 11.80
N LEU A 44 -0.02 16.03 11.55
CA LEU A 44 -0.47 17.08 10.63
C LEU A 44 -0.52 16.57 9.19
N LEU A 45 0.49 15.79 8.77
CA LEU A 45 0.65 15.31 7.40
C LEU A 45 -0.59 14.58 6.85
N PRO A 46 -1.07 13.46 7.44
CA PRO A 46 -2.22 12.74 6.92
C PRO A 46 -3.51 13.55 7.10
N LYS A 47 -3.60 14.39 8.14
CA LYS A 47 -4.77 15.27 8.33
C LYS A 47 -4.93 16.26 7.18
N VAL A 48 -3.86 16.99 6.83
CA VAL A 48 -3.89 17.95 5.74
C VAL A 48 -4.07 17.24 4.39
N PHE A 49 -3.40 16.10 4.19
CA PHE A 49 -3.56 15.29 2.99
C PHE A 49 -5.01 14.83 2.77
N LEU A 50 -5.65 14.29 3.81
CA LEU A 50 -7.04 13.84 3.72
C LEU A 50 -8.03 14.99 3.59
N GLN A 51 -7.77 16.12 4.26
CA GLN A 51 -8.61 17.32 4.16
C GLN A 51 -8.63 17.86 2.72
N LEU A 52 -7.48 17.84 2.06
CA LEU A 52 -7.32 18.36 0.69
C LEU A 52 -7.47 17.28 -0.37
N LEU A 53 -7.80 16.04 0.00
CA LEU A 53 -7.72 14.89 -0.90
C LEU A 53 -8.45 15.13 -2.23
N HIS A 54 -9.65 15.70 -2.21
CA HIS A 54 -10.42 16.00 -3.42
C HIS A 54 -9.70 16.97 -4.38
N GLU A 55 -9.01 17.98 -3.85
CA GLU A 55 -8.22 18.92 -4.65
C GLU A 55 -6.90 18.30 -5.12
N LEU A 56 -6.29 17.44 -4.30
CA LEU A 56 -5.05 16.75 -4.63
C LEU A 56 -5.23 15.70 -5.73
N LEU A 57 -6.39 15.02 -5.78
CA LEU A 57 -6.71 14.03 -6.82
C LEU A 57 -6.76 14.63 -8.23
N GLN A 58 -7.02 15.94 -8.34
CA GLN A 58 -7.04 16.65 -9.63
C GLN A 58 -5.63 16.99 -10.13
N LEU A 59 -4.60 16.74 -9.33
CA LEU A 59 -3.21 16.97 -9.71
C LEU A 59 -2.70 15.80 -10.56
N THR A 60 -2.05 16.14 -11.68
CA THR A 60 -1.34 15.16 -12.52
C THR A 60 -0.22 14.42 -11.77
N ASN A 61 0.32 15.03 -10.72
CA ASN A 61 1.40 14.49 -9.89
C ASN A 61 0.90 13.86 -8.57
N PHE A 62 -0.40 13.53 -8.45
CA PHE A 62 -0.96 12.98 -7.22
C PHE A 62 -0.21 11.74 -6.71
N CYS A 63 0.12 10.79 -7.61
CA CYS A 63 0.85 9.58 -7.23
C CYS A 63 2.21 9.92 -6.60
N LYS A 64 2.96 10.86 -7.20
CA LYS A 64 4.24 11.34 -6.66
C LYS A 64 4.07 11.97 -5.28
N LEU A 65 3.02 12.79 -5.12
CA LEU A 65 2.71 13.42 -3.83
C LEU A 65 2.40 12.37 -2.75
N TRP A 66 1.56 11.38 -3.07
CA TRP A 66 1.21 10.29 -2.17
C TRP A 66 2.43 9.45 -1.75
N LEU A 67 3.30 9.11 -2.71
CA LEU A 67 4.58 8.45 -2.40
C LEU A 67 5.45 9.31 -1.48
N GLY A 68 5.44 10.63 -1.67
CA GLY A 68 6.05 11.58 -0.75
C GLY A 68 5.52 11.47 0.67
N VAL A 69 4.21 11.32 0.85
CA VAL A 69 3.57 11.09 2.16
C VAL A 69 4.06 9.79 2.80
N LEU A 70 4.01 8.68 2.04
CA LEU A 70 4.45 7.36 2.53
C LEU A 70 5.94 7.36 2.92
N SER A 71 6.80 7.98 2.10
CA SER A 71 8.24 8.08 2.37
C SER A 71 8.54 8.81 3.67
N ARG A 72 7.82 9.90 3.99
CA ARG A 72 8.02 10.60 5.27
C ARG A 72 7.50 9.79 6.45
N MET A 73 6.37 9.10 6.31
CA MET A 73 5.87 8.18 7.34
C MET A 73 6.92 7.09 7.66
N GLU A 74 7.54 6.50 6.63
CA GLU A 74 8.62 5.53 6.77
C GLU A 74 9.86 6.15 7.46
N LYS A 75 10.27 7.35 7.05
CA LYS A 75 11.39 8.09 7.66
C LYS A 75 11.16 8.27 9.15
N TYR A 76 9.95 8.68 9.55
CA TYR A 76 9.56 8.90 10.94
C TYR A 76 9.63 7.63 11.80
N MET A 77 9.30 6.47 11.22
CA MET A 77 9.43 5.18 11.91
C MET A 77 10.88 4.80 12.21
N LYS A 78 11.82 5.30 11.40
CA LYS A 78 13.27 5.05 11.54
C LYS A 78 13.97 6.11 12.42
N VAL A 79 13.26 7.15 12.87
CA VAL A 79 13.84 8.23 13.69
C VAL A 79 14.34 7.67 15.02
N LYS A 80 15.60 8.00 15.33
CA LYS A 80 16.19 7.74 16.63
C LYS A 80 16.23 9.03 17.43
N VAL A 81 15.42 9.11 18.48
CA VAL A 81 15.51 10.18 19.47
C VAL A 81 16.43 9.69 20.58
N ARG A 82 17.48 10.45 20.88
CA ARG A 82 18.42 10.10 21.96
C ARG A 82 19.12 8.74 21.78
N GLY A 83 19.37 8.34 20.54
CA GLY A 83 20.06 7.08 20.21
C GLY A 83 19.16 5.83 20.25
N LYS A 84 17.88 5.97 20.61
CA LYS A 84 16.89 4.88 20.58
C LYS A 84 15.75 5.23 19.62
N LYS A 85 15.16 4.22 18.99
CA LYS A 85 13.93 4.44 18.20
C LYS A 85 12.82 4.89 19.14
N SER A 86 12.00 5.85 18.71
CA SER A 86 10.83 6.26 19.48
C SER A 86 9.75 5.17 19.39
N GLU A 87 9.36 4.60 20.53
CA GLU A 87 8.26 3.62 20.63
C GLU A 87 6.95 4.26 20.18
N LYS A 88 6.70 5.51 20.61
CA LYS A 88 5.50 6.26 20.24
C LYS A 88 5.39 6.48 18.73
N LEU A 89 6.48 6.79 18.04
CA LEU A 89 6.46 6.95 16.58
C LEU A 89 6.26 5.60 15.87
N GLN A 90 6.83 4.52 16.40
CA GLN A 90 6.66 3.18 15.84
C GLN A 90 5.22 2.66 15.96
N GLU A 91 4.48 3.06 16.99
CA GLU A 91 3.06 2.73 17.14
C GLU A 91 2.16 3.68 16.32
N LEU A 92 2.49 4.98 16.33
CA LEU A 92 1.69 6.02 15.70
C LEU A 92 1.70 5.96 14.17
N VAL A 93 2.86 5.68 13.55
CA VAL A 93 2.99 5.63 12.07
C VAL A 93 2.04 4.57 11.47
N PRO A 94 2.04 3.29 11.91
CA PRO A 94 1.09 2.29 11.46
C PRO A 94 -0.38 2.71 11.63
N GLU A 95 -0.72 3.28 12.78
CA GLU A 95 -2.08 3.71 13.09
C GLU A 95 -2.56 4.81 12.14
N LEU A 96 -1.73 5.84 11.93
CA LEU A 96 -2.03 6.94 11.01
C LEU A 96 -2.15 6.46 9.57
N LEU A 97 -1.24 5.58 9.13
CA LEU A 97 -1.29 4.99 7.79
C LEU A 97 -2.56 4.17 7.60
N LYS A 98 -2.92 3.31 8.56
CA LYS A 98 -4.15 2.51 8.53
C LYS A 98 -5.37 3.40 8.34
N ASN A 99 -5.49 4.44 9.17
CA ASN A 99 -6.62 5.37 9.12
C ASN A 99 -6.67 6.12 7.78
N THR A 100 -5.51 6.53 7.25
CA THR A 100 -5.41 7.23 5.97
C THR A 100 -5.81 6.34 4.80
N LEU A 101 -5.28 5.11 4.76
CA LEU A 101 -5.60 4.11 3.74
C LEU A 101 -7.08 3.74 3.76
N LEU A 102 -7.67 3.59 4.95
CA LEU A 102 -9.09 3.30 5.10
C LEU A 102 -9.96 4.43 4.53
N VAL A 103 -9.63 5.69 4.83
CA VAL A 103 -10.35 6.84 4.25
C VAL A 103 -10.19 6.90 2.74
N MET A 104 -8.99 6.63 2.21
CA MET A 104 -8.76 6.58 0.75
C MET A 104 -9.53 5.45 0.08
N LYS A 105 -9.64 4.28 0.73
CA LYS A 105 -10.49 3.16 0.30
C LYS A 105 -11.96 3.57 0.25
N THR A 106 -12.50 4.11 1.35
CA THR A 106 -13.91 4.54 1.44
C THR A 106 -14.27 5.61 0.40
N ARG A 107 -13.31 6.47 0.04
CA ARG A 107 -13.48 7.50 -0.99
C ARG A 107 -13.27 6.99 -2.42
N GLY A 108 -12.98 5.69 -2.61
CA GLY A 108 -12.77 5.10 -3.94
C GLY A 108 -11.48 5.55 -4.63
N VAL A 109 -10.51 6.09 -3.88
CA VAL A 109 -9.20 6.51 -4.40
C VAL A 109 -8.25 5.32 -4.47
N LEU A 110 -8.19 4.55 -3.39
CA LEU A 110 -7.34 3.38 -3.27
C LEU A 110 -8.14 2.13 -3.67
N VAL A 111 -8.19 1.89 -4.98
CA VAL A 111 -8.91 0.76 -5.58
C VAL A 111 -7.90 -0.13 -6.29
N GLN A 112 -8.04 -1.45 -6.09
CA GLN A 112 -7.31 -2.44 -6.85
C GLN A 112 -7.81 -2.43 -8.29
N ARG A 113 -7.08 -1.75 -9.17
CA ARG A 113 -7.31 -1.75 -10.61
C ARG A 113 -6.03 -2.22 -11.27
N SER A 114 -6.12 -3.29 -12.07
CA SER A 114 -5.01 -3.68 -12.93
C SER A 114 -4.80 -2.55 -13.94
N ALA A 115 -3.67 -1.85 -13.83
CA ALA A 115 -3.34 -0.82 -14.80
C ALA A 115 -2.80 -1.54 -16.04
N LEU A 116 -3.50 -1.43 -17.16
CA LEU A 116 -3.15 -2.00 -18.47
C LEU A 116 -1.93 -1.28 -19.11
N GLY A 117 -0.87 -1.02 -18.32
CA GLY A 117 0.36 -0.37 -18.81
C GLY A 117 1.13 0.50 -17.82
N GLY A 118 0.96 0.37 -16.50
CA GLY A 118 1.76 1.11 -15.51
C GLY A 118 1.49 0.66 -14.08
N ASP A 119 2.27 1.12 -13.10
CA ASP A 119 2.00 0.80 -11.69
C ASP A 119 0.76 1.57 -11.21
N SER A 120 -0.27 0.85 -10.80
CA SER A 120 -1.46 1.45 -10.19
C SER A 120 -1.11 2.09 -8.84
N LEU A 121 -1.86 3.12 -8.44
CA LEU A 121 -1.72 3.73 -7.11
C LEU A 121 -1.78 2.67 -5.99
N TRP A 122 -2.59 1.62 -6.20
CA TRP A 122 -2.70 0.45 -5.34
C TRP A 122 -1.36 -0.27 -5.17
N GLU A 123 -0.74 -0.70 -6.27
CA GLU A 123 0.53 -1.43 -6.27
C GLU A 123 1.65 -0.59 -5.65
N LEU A 124 1.74 0.69 -6.03
CA LEU A 124 2.71 1.63 -5.48
C LEU A 124 2.56 1.81 -3.96
N THR A 125 1.31 1.86 -3.48
CA THR A 125 1.02 1.98 -2.05
C THR A 125 1.51 0.75 -1.29
N TRP A 126 1.20 -0.45 -1.78
CA TRP A 126 1.56 -1.69 -1.09
C TRP A 126 3.04 -2.02 -1.19
N LEU A 127 3.70 -1.66 -2.29
CA LEU A 127 5.15 -1.74 -2.42
C LEU A 127 5.86 -0.94 -1.31
N HIS A 128 5.40 0.28 -1.05
CA HIS A 128 5.95 1.08 0.05
C HIS A 128 5.49 0.59 1.42
N MET A 129 4.23 0.19 1.57
CA MET A 129 3.71 -0.29 2.85
C MET A 129 4.41 -1.55 3.35
N ASN A 130 4.86 -2.43 2.46
CA ASN A 130 5.64 -3.61 2.83
C ASN A 130 6.97 -3.25 3.53
N ASN A 131 7.54 -2.07 3.28
CA ASN A 131 8.73 -1.61 3.98
C ASN A 131 8.43 -0.99 5.35
N ILE A 132 7.18 -0.59 5.59
CA ILE A 132 6.75 0.06 6.83
C ILE A 132 6.08 -0.97 7.75
N VAL A 133 4.99 -1.57 7.29
CA VAL A 133 4.15 -2.51 8.05
C VAL A 133 3.55 -3.56 7.09
N PRO A 134 4.22 -4.70 6.86
CA PRO A 134 3.73 -5.77 5.99
C PRO A 134 2.34 -6.31 6.39
N SER A 135 2.05 -6.35 7.69
CA SER A 135 0.80 -6.90 8.25
C SER A 135 -0.41 -5.97 8.15
N LEU A 136 -0.26 -4.78 7.54
CA LEU A 136 -1.34 -3.80 7.48
C LEU A 136 -2.32 -4.07 6.32
N GLN A 137 -1.88 -4.76 5.27
CA GLN A 137 -2.70 -5.02 4.09
C GLN A 137 -3.96 -5.82 4.42
N SER A 138 -3.80 -6.95 5.12
CA SER A 138 -4.92 -7.80 5.56
C SER A 138 -5.86 -7.11 6.55
N GLN A 139 -5.40 -6.08 7.27
CA GLN A 139 -6.25 -5.31 8.18
C GLN A 139 -7.11 -4.25 7.47
N VAL A 140 -6.61 -3.66 6.37
CA VAL A 140 -7.37 -2.66 5.60
C VAL A 140 -8.25 -3.34 4.55
N PHE A 141 -7.85 -4.53 4.10
CA PHE A 141 -8.53 -5.34 3.09
C PHE A 141 -8.59 -6.82 3.51
N PRO A 142 -9.48 -7.17 4.47
CA PRO A 142 -9.60 -8.54 4.96
C PRO A 142 -10.12 -9.54 3.92
N ASP A 143 -10.84 -9.07 2.89
CA ASP A 143 -11.47 -9.94 1.89
C ASP A 143 -10.49 -10.47 0.81
N GLN A 144 -9.23 -10.01 0.79
CA GLN A 144 -8.27 -10.36 -0.26
C GLN A 144 -7.47 -11.65 0.00
N ASP A 145 -7.42 -12.14 1.24
CA ASP A 145 -6.76 -13.41 1.56
C ASP A 145 -7.60 -14.64 1.18
N SER A 146 -8.86 -14.43 0.76
CA SER A 146 -9.80 -15.52 0.41
C SER A 146 -9.75 -15.97 -1.05
N GLU A 147 -9.14 -15.20 -1.97
CA GLU A 147 -9.18 -15.53 -3.41
C GLU A 147 -7.89 -16.10 -4.00
N LEU A 148 -6.82 -16.29 -3.21
CA LEU A 148 -5.53 -16.80 -3.72
C LEU A 148 -5.12 -18.19 -3.22
N SER A 149 -6.07 -18.93 -2.63
CA SER A 149 -5.84 -20.31 -2.16
C SER A 149 -6.89 -21.30 -2.69
N GLN A 150 -6.97 -21.45 -4.01
CA GLN A 150 -7.36 -22.74 -4.62
C GLN A 150 -6.50 -22.99 -5.87
N PRO A 151 -5.47 -23.83 -5.81
CA PRO A 151 -5.10 -24.60 -6.97
C PRO A 151 -6.18 -25.66 -7.16
N ASN A 152 -7.02 -25.47 -8.18
CA ASN A 152 -7.80 -26.53 -8.78
C ASN A 152 -6.82 -27.64 -9.23
N GLN A 153 -6.66 -28.68 -8.41
CA GLN A 153 -6.20 -29.98 -8.87
C GLN A 153 -7.42 -30.88 -9.01
N GLY A 154 -8.00 -30.85 -10.22
CA GLY A 154 -8.62 -32.04 -10.74
C GLY A 154 -7.50 -32.95 -11.22
N GLU A 155 -7.33 -34.12 -10.59
CA GLU A 155 -6.82 -35.31 -11.28
C GLU A 155 -7.38 -36.55 -10.59
N MET A 156 -8.20 -37.25 -11.38
CA MET A 156 -8.75 -38.57 -11.13
C MET A 156 -7.68 -39.61 -11.43
N GLY A 157 -7.48 -40.54 -10.49
CA GLY A 157 -6.88 -41.85 -10.72
C GLY A 157 -7.03 -42.64 -9.41
N GLY A 158 -7.82 -43.70 -9.29
CA GLY A 158 -8.24 -44.69 -10.26
C GLY A 158 -7.77 -46.05 -9.73
N SER A 159 -8.64 -46.77 -9.02
CA SER A 159 -8.55 -48.23 -8.88
C SER A 159 -9.88 -48.79 -8.39
N LEU A 160 -10.59 -49.47 -9.29
CA LEU A 160 -11.35 -50.68 -9.01
C LEU A 160 -11.69 -51.35 -10.36
N VAL A 161 -11.40 -52.64 -10.41
CA VAL A 161 -11.24 -53.52 -11.59
C VAL A 161 -12.50 -54.35 -11.85
N SER A 162 -12.59 -54.83 -13.11
CA SER A 162 -13.42 -55.93 -13.65
C SER A 162 -14.90 -55.62 -13.98
N ASN A 163 -15.50 -56.11 -15.07
CA ASN A 163 -15.08 -57.06 -16.11
C ASN A 163 -16.02 -56.95 -17.35
N GLU A 164 -15.46 -57.30 -18.50
CA GLU A 164 -16.03 -58.14 -19.58
C GLU A 164 -17.01 -57.63 -20.66
N THR A 165 -16.51 -57.82 -21.89
CA THR A 165 -17.13 -58.28 -23.16
C THR A 165 -17.75 -57.28 -24.14
N GLY A 166 -17.20 -57.28 -25.36
CA GLY A 166 -18.03 -57.43 -26.56
C GLY A 166 -17.84 -56.43 -27.70
N SER A 167 -17.03 -56.83 -28.68
CA SER A 167 -17.09 -56.52 -30.13
C SER A 167 -16.85 -55.11 -30.69
N ALA A 168 -15.99 -55.10 -31.71
CA ALA A 168 -15.52 -54.03 -32.58
C ALA A 168 -16.54 -53.65 -33.70
N PRO A 169 -16.12 -52.95 -34.79
CA PRO A 169 -15.76 -51.52 -34.89
C PRO A 169 -16.54 -50.81 -36.03
N ASN A 170 -16.52 -49.46 -36.13
CA ASN A 170 -16.25 -48.79 -37.42
C ASN A 170 -16.09 -47.25 -37.38
N GLU A 171 -15.11 -46.82 -38.18
CA GLU A 171 -15.06 -45.67 -39.10
C GLU A 171 -15.20 -44.21 -38.62
N THR A 172 -14.04 -43.52 -38.66
CA THR A 172 -13.71 -42.28 -39.41
C THR A 172 -14.84 -41.37 -39.89
N VAL A 173 -14.75 -40.06 -39.60
CA VAL A 173 -14.73 -38.95 -40.59
C VAL A 173 -14.36 -37.63 -39.90
N THR A 174 -13.37 -36.97 -40.50
CA THR A 174 -12.93 -35.58 -40.34
C THR A 174 -13.93 -34.59 -40.95
N ALA A 175 -14.12 -33.42 -40.33
CA ALA A 175 -14.44 -32.19 -41.08
C ALA A 175 -14.11 -30.93 -40.26
N GLU A 176 -13.29 -30.08 -40.87
CA GLU A 176 -12.98 -28.70 -40.54
C GLU A 176 -14.18 -27.78 -40.77
N ALA A 177 -14.24 -26.63 -40.08
CA ALA A 177 -14.54 -25.34 -40.74
C ALA A 177 -14.33 -24.14 -39.80
N SER A 178 -13.55 -23.19 -40.31
CA SER A 178 -13.27 -21.84 -39.83
C SER A 178 -14.50 -20.95 -39.65
N CYS A 179 -14.39 -19.96 -38.76
CA CYS A 179 -15.20 -18.74 -38.79
C CYS A 179 -14.29 -17.51 -38.94
N THR A 180 -14.67 -16.68 -39.90
CA THR A 180 -14.29 -15.28 -40.16
C THR A 180 -14.44 -14.37 -38.94
#